data_AF-A0A9P4LR11-F1
#
_entry.id   AF-A0A9P4LR11-F1
#
_cell.length_a   1.000
_cell.length_b   1.000
_cell.length_c   1.000
_cell.angle_alpha   90.00
_cell.angle_beta   90.00
_cell.angle_gamma   90.00
#
_symmetry.space_group_name_H-M   'P 1'
#
loop_
_entity.id
_entity.type
_entity.pdbx_description
1 polymer ?
#
loop_
_entity_poly.entity_id
_entity_poly.type
_entity_poly.pdbx_seq_one_letter_code
_entity_poly.pdbx_strand_id
1 'polypeptide(L)'
;MLLPPSSPSSVSINHVNYEALKTRPIAVIIETKTESRTVEEAKVQLGVRLAGQVGRMEDLILQIVFPLLDGQSENWSFFLGRVSPNLLTSTSSLKIQEPASPIQILSSMTLGNTANTVQTYRLVKGLKALRAWIDVGFRMCWDKVLIIAGDGESDD
;
A
#
# COMPACT_ATOMS: atom_id res chain seq x y z
N MET A 1 41.67 -14.92 -30.65
CA MET A 1 40.65 -13.85 -30.64
C MET A 1 39.59 -14.26 -29.63
N LEU A 2 39.63 -13.71 -28.42
CA LEU A 2 38.77 -14.08 -27.29
C LEU A 2 37.68 -13.01 -27.14
N LEU A 3 36.41 -13.41 -27.08
CA LEU A 3 35.29 -12.52 -26.79
C LEU A 3 35.39 -11.98 -25.36
N PRO A 4 35.02 -10.72 -25.10
CA PRO A 4 35.00 -10.18 -23.74
C PRO A 4 33.89 -10.86 -22.92
N PRO A 5 34.06 -10.99 -21.59
CA PRO A 5 33.02 -11.52 -20.72
C PRO A 5 31.79 -10.62 -20.77
N SER A 6 30.61 -11.23 -20.85
CA SER A 6 29.32 -10.54 -20.75
C SER A 6 29.28 -9.74 -19.45
N SER A 7 28.97 -8.44 -19.55
CA SER A 7 28.78 -7.55 -18.42
C SER A 7 27.76 -8.16 -17.44
N PRO A 8 28.02 -8.16 -16.11
CA PRO A 8 27.01 -8.58 -15.16
C PRO A 8 25.80 -7.65 -15.30
N SER A 9 24.61 -8.23 -15.37
CA SER A 9 23.36 -7.47 -15.36
C SER A 9 23.38 -6.51 -14.19
N SER A 10 23.32 -5.21 -14.47
CA SER A 10 23.20 -4.15 -13.47
C SER A 10 21.84 -4.25 -12.78
N VAL A 11 21.73 -5.18 -11.83
CA VAL A 11 20.63 -5.17 -10.87
C VAL A 11 21.06 -4.17 -9.81
N SER A 12 20.56 -2.94 -9.91
CA SER A 12 20.73 -1.99 -8.83
C SER A 12 20.11 -2.58 -7.57
N ILE A 13 20.80 -2.46 -6.44
CA ILE A 13 20.36 -2.98 -5.12
C ILE A 13 18.94 -2.53 -4.76
N ASN A 14 18.49 -1.43 -5.36
CA ASN A 14 17.19 -0.80 -5.10
C ASN A 14 16.10 -1.14 -6.13
N HIS A 15 16.40 -1.88 -7.21
CA HIS A 15 15.40 -2.32 -8.18
C HIS A 15 15.13 -3.81 -8.02
N VAL A 16 14.01 -4.11 -7.38
CA VAL A 16 13.42 -5.45 -7.41
C VAL A 16 12.57 -5.55 -8.67
N ASN A 17 12.64 -6.67 -9.36
CA ASN A 17 11.74 -6.94 -10.49
C ASN A 17 10.32 -7.10 -9.91
N TYR A 18 9.42 -6.19 -10.27
CA TYR A 18 8.06 -6.18 -9.72
C TYR A 18 7.15 -7.02 -10.61
N GLU A 19 6.56 -8.07 -10.02
CA GLU A 19 5.39 -8.73 -10.59
C GLU A 19 4.25 -7.73 -10.79
N ALA A 20 3.33 -8.01 -11.71
CA ALA A 20 2.19 -7.14 -11.94
C ALA A 20 1.45 -6.85 -10.62
N LEU A 21 1.04 -5.59 -10.41
CA LEU A 21 0.33 -5.17 -9.20
C LEU A 21 -0.94 -6.00 -8.92
N LYS A 22 -1.50 -6.62 -9.98
CA LYS A 22 -2.60 -7.58 -9.90
C LYS A 22 -2.25 -8.84 -9.09
N THR A 23 -1.03 -9.36 -9.18
CA THR A 23 -0.64 -10.59 -8.47
C THR A 23 0.10 -10.30 -7.18
N ARG A 24 0.80 -9.15 -7.08
CA ARG A 24 1.49 -8.71 -5.87
C ARG A 24 1.23 -7.23 -5.60
N PRO A 25 0.14 -6.89 -4.88
CA PRO A 25 -0.16 -5.51 -4.53
C PRO A 25 0.88 -4.97 -3.54
N ILE A 26 1.00 -3.65 -3.51
CA ILE A 26 1.80 -2.97 -2.50
C ILE A 26 1.10 -3.16 -1.15
N ALA A 27 1.78 -3.84 -0.21
CA ALA A 27 1.24 -4.17 1.10
C ALA A 27 1.40 -3.04 2.13
N VAL A 28 2.32 -2.10 1.90
CA VAL A 28 2.54 -0.93 2.76
C VAL A 28 2.88 0.26 1.88
N ILE A 29 2.21 1.39 2.11
CA ILE A 29 2.56 2.66 1.47
C ILE A 29 3.27 3.53 2.50
N ILE A 30 4.47 4.01 2.17
CA ILE A 30 5.28 4.84 3.07
C ILE A 30 5.42 6.23 2.46
N GLU A 31 5.15 7.26 3.25
CA GLU A 31 5.51 8.64 2.95
C GLU A 31 6.54 9.12 3.95
N THR A 32 7.54 9.88 3.48
CA THR A 32 8.61 10.41 4.35
C THR A 32 8.73 11.91 4.13
N LYS A 33 8.73 12.66 5.22
CA LYS A 33 8.66 14.12 5.23
C LYS A 33 9.75 14.73 6.09
N THR A 34 10.21 15.91 5.68
CA THR A 34 11.02 16.80 6.51
C THR A 34 10.16 17.48 7.59
N GLU A 35 10.76 17.98 8.65
CA GLU A 35 10.06 18.59 9.81
C GLU A 35 9.09 19.72 9.43
N SER A 36 9.42 20.45 8.37
CA SER A 36 8.63 21.59 7.88
C SER A 36 7.29 21.23 7.25
N ARG A 37 7.00 19.94 7.06
CA ARG A 37 5.80 19.43 6.37
C ARG A 37 4.82 18.84 7.36
N THR A 38 3.53 18.93 7.07
CA THR A 38 2.49 18.50 8.02
C THR A 38 2.07 17.05 7.80
N VAL A 39 1.52 16.44 8.85
CA VAL A 39 0.92 15.10 8.80
C VAL A 39 -0.29 15.09 7.86
N GLU A 40 -1.03 16.20 7.74
CA GLU A 40 -2.14 16.35 6.81
C GLU A 40 -1.66 16.25 5.35
N GLU A 41 -0.52 16.88 5.02
CA GLU A 41 0.09 16.74 3.69
C GLU A 41 0.50 15.29 3.42
N ALA A 42 1.09 14.61 4.41
CA ALA A 42 1.44 13.20 4.30
C ALA A 42 0.21 12.31 4.08
N LYS A 43 -0.87 12.52 4.83
CA LYS A 43 -2.15 11.81 4.65
C LYS A 43 -2.72 11.99 3.26
N VAL A 44 -2.72 13.21 2.72
CA VAL A 44 -3.20 13.47 1.36
C VAL A 44 -2.40 12.66 0.36
N GLN A 45 -1.07 12.64 0.48
CA GLN A 45 -0.22 11.90 -0.45
C GLN A 45 -0.32 10.39 -0.30
N LEU A 46 -0.43 9.89 0.92
CA LEU A 46 -0.74 8.49 1.20
C LEU A 46 -2.10 8.09 0.59
N GLY A 47 -3.10 8.97 0.69
CA GLY A 47 -4.42 8.78 0.09
C GLY A 47 -4.38 8.74 -1.43
N VAL A 48 -3.65 9.65 -2.07
CA VAL A 48 -3.44 9.67 -3.53
C VAL A 48 -2.75 8.39 -4.00
N ARG A 49 -1.71 7.94 -3.29
CA ARG A 49 -1.01 6.68 -3.62
C ARG A 49 -1.93 5.48 -3.49
N LEU A 50 -2.71 5.42 -2.40
CA LEU A 50 -3.68 4.36 -2.19
C LEU A 50 -4.76 4.36 -3.30
N ALA A 51 -5.33 5.52 -3.62
CA ALA A 51 -6.29 5.64 -4.72
C ALA A 51 -5.69 5.18 -6.06
N GLY A 52 -4.44 5.55 -6.34
CA GLY A 52 -3.74 5.13 -7.56
C GLY A 52 -3.42 3.64 -7.61
N GLN A 53 -3.30 2.97 -6.47
CA GLN A 53 -3.17 1.51 -6.39
C GLN A 53 -4.52 0.83 -6.59
N VAL A 54 -5.53 1.27 -5.86
CA VAL A 54 -6.90 0.75 -5.91
C VAL A 54 -7.51 0.91 -7.29
N GLY A 55 -7.34 2.06 -7.95
CA GLY A 55 -7.90 2.30 -9.29
C GLY A 55 -7.33 1.41 -10.39
N ARG A 56 -6.32 0.58 -10.10
CA ARG A 56 -5.79 -0.45 -11.02
C ARG A 56 -6.29 -1.85 -10.69
N MET A 57 -7.17 -1.96 -9.71
CA MET A 57 -7.61 -3.21 -9.13
C MET A 57 -9.14 -3.19 -9.00
N GLU A 58 -9.77 -4.36 -9.04
CA GLU A 58 -11.23 -4.51 -9.19
C GLU A 58 -12.01 -4.39 -7.86
N ASP A 59 -13.34 -4.46 -7.93
CA ASP A 59 -14.32 -4.15 -6.87
C ASP A 59 -14.15 -4.92 -5.54
N LEU A 60 -13.38 -6.01 -5.54
CA LEU A 60 -13.12 -6.86 -4.37
C LEU A 60 -12.21 -6.20 -3.31
N ILE A 61 -11.60 -5.05 -3.62
CA ILE A 61 -10.71 -4.32 -2.71
C ILE A 61 -11.43 -3.52 -1.63
N LEU A 62 -12.75 -3.37 -1.72
CA LEU A 62 -13.55 -2.72 -0.69
C LEU A 62 -13.41 -3.38 0.71
N GLN A 63 -12.98 -4.64 0.76
CA GLN A 63 -12.77 -5.39 2.01
C GLN A 63 -11.34 -5.29 2.56
N ILE A 64 -10.41 -4.72 1.81
CA ILE A 64 -9.00 -4.67 2.19
C ILE A 64 -8.68 -3.38 2.93
N VAL A 65 -7.93 -3.53 4.02
CA VAL A 65 -7.28 -2.43 4.72
C VAL A 65 -5.79 -2.40 4.38
N PHE A 66 -5.30 -1.22 4.06
CA PHE A 66 -3.94 -0.96 3.62
C PHE A 66 -3.15 -0.25 4.74
N PRO A 67 -2.07 -0.86 5.24
CA PRO A 67 -1.08 -0.19 6.06
C PRO A 67 -0.47 1.03 5.39
N LEU A 68 -0.51 2.17 6.07
CA LEU A 68 0.16 3.40 5.62
C LEU A 68 1.14 3.85 6.72
N LEU A 69 2.32 4.28 6.32
CA LEU A 69 3.35 4.81 7.22
C LEU A 69 3.69 6.25 6.84
N ASP A 70 3.79 7.10 7.86
CA ASP A 70 4.31 8.46 7.74
C ASP A 70 5.57 8.59 8.60
N GLY A 71 6.71 8.80 7.97
CA GLY A 71 7.98 9.10 8.62
C GLY A 71 8.25 10.59 8.55
N GLN A 72 8.01 11.33 9.63
CA GLN A 72 8.27 12.75 9.73
C GLN A 72 9.53 12.99 10.58
N SER A 73 10.64 13.35 9.92
CA SER A 73 11.95 13.42 10.57
C SER A 73 12.28 12.10 11.27
N GLU A 74 12.42 12.13 12.60
CA GLU A 74 12.65 10.95 13.42
C GLU A 74 11.38 10.19 13.78
N ASN A 75 10.18 10.78 13.67
CA ASN A 75 8.93 10.18 14.16
C ASN A 75 8.23 9.34 13.10
N TRP A 76 7.72 8.18 13.50
CA TRP A 76 7.02 7.25 12.61
C TRP A 76 5.60 6.98 13.11
N SER A 77 4.64 7.32 12.26
CA SER A 77 3.20 7.11 12.50
C SER A 77 2.65 6.05 11.55
N PHE A 78 1.71 5.27 12.06
CA PHE A 78 0.98 4.23 11.36
C PHE A 78 -0.47 4.64 11.19
N PHE A 79 -0.99 4.47 9.98
CA PHE A 79 -2.39 4.67 9.64
C PHE A 79 -2.94 3.46 8.91
N LEU A 80 -4.27 3.38 8.86
CA LEU A 80 -4.98 2.36 8.10
C LEU A 80 -5.80 3.05 7.00
N GLY A 81 -5.46 2.79 5.75
CA GLY A 81 -6.24 3.23 4.60
C GLY A 81 -7.25 2.17 4.19
N ARG A 82 -8.44 2.58 3.78
CA ARG A 82 -9.37 1.69 3.08
C ARG A 82 -10.16 2.45 2.04
N VAL A 83 -10.70 1.72 1.08
CA VAL A 83 -11.70 2.26 0.18
C VAL A 83 -13.01 2.38 0.95
N SER A 84 -13.65 3.54 0.85
CA SER A 84 -15.01 3.72 1.35
C SER A 84 -15.94 2.88 0.50
N PRO A 85 -16.70 1.94 1.08
CA PRO A 85 -17.86 1.39 0.39
C PRO A 85 -18.85 2.53 0.29
N ASN A 86 -18.93 3.22 -0.84
CA ASN A 86 -20.05 4.11 -1.06
C ASN A 86 -21.33 3.26 -0.94
N LEU A 87 -22.29 3.76 -0.16
CA LEU A 87 -23.64 3.21 -0.10
C LEU A 87 -24.11 3.08 -1.56
N LEU A 88 -24.49 1.88 -1.97
CA LEU A 88 -25.12 1.60 -3.26
C LEU A 88 -26.45 2.37 -3.35
N THR A 89 -26.39 3.66 -3.62
CA THR A 89 -27.54 4.47 -4.01
C THR A 89 -27.11 5.38 -5.15
N SER A 90 -26.98 4.79 -6.35
CA SER A 90 -27.13 5.52 -7.60
C SER A 90 -27.50 4.54 -8.70
N THR A 91 -28.78 4.17 -8.72
CA THR A 91 -29.48 3.92 -9.97
C THR A 91 -29.47 5.21 -10.79
N SER A 92 -28.41 5.47 -11.56
CA SER A 92 -28.48 6.43 -12.66
C SER A 92 -27.32 6.24 -13.63
N SER A 93 -27.70 5.72 -14.79
CA SER A 93 -26.96 5.73 -16.03
C SER A 93 -26.55 7.16 -16.43
N LEU A 94 -25.33 7.58 -16.12
CA LEU A 94 -24.61 8.63 -16.84
C LEU A 94 -23.11 8.38 -16.67
N LYS A 95 -22.44 8.03 -17.77
CA LYS A 95 -20.97 7.98 -17.88
C LYS A 95 -20.40 9.40 -17.74
N ILE A 96 -20.27 9.85 -16.50
CA ILE A 96 -19.35 10.91 -16.12
C ILE A 96 -18.39 10.24 -15.15
N GLN A 97 -17.11 10.23 -15.52
CA GLN A 97 -15.99 9.64 -14.79
C GLN A 97 -16.20 9.75 -13.28
N GLU A 98 -16.63 8.64 -12.68
CA GLU A 98 -16.97 8.58 -11.26
C GLU A 98 -15.69 8.90 -10.48
N PRO A 99 -15.72 9.80 -9.48
CA PRO A 99 -14.55 10.07 -8.67
C PRO A 99 -14.07 8.76 -8.06
N ALA A 100 -12.78 8.48 -8.18
CA ALA A 100 -12.13 7.31 -7.59
C ALA A 100 -12.65 7.11 -6.17
N SER A 101 -13.11 5.89 -5.87
CA SER A 101 -13.82 5.55 -4.64
C SER A 101 -13.16 6.23 -3.42
N PRO A 102 -13.94 6.93 -2.56
CA PRO A 102 -13.34 7.81 -1.57
C PRO A 102 -12.44 7.03 -0.61
N ILE A 103 -11.16 7.40 -0.54
CA ILE A 103 -10.21 6.77 0.38
C ILE A 103 -10.42 7.33 1.78
N GLN A 104 -10.62 6.44 2.75
CA GLN A 104 -10.65 6.79 4.16
C GLN A 104 -9.33 6.41 4.81
N ILE A 105 -8.65 7.39 5.41
CA ILE A 105 -7.47 7.14 6.24
C ILE A 105 -7.91 7.21 7.70
N LEU A 106 -7.92 6.05 8.33
CA LEU A 106 -8.31 5.83 9.72
C LEU A 106 -7.11 6.01 10.65
N SER A 107 -7.43 6.31 11.92
CA SER A 107 -6.60 6.33 13.14
C SER A 107 -5.07 6.36 12.98
N SER A 108 -4.43 7.36 13.60
CA SER A 108 -2.97 7.39 13.76
C SER A 108 -2.53 6.62 15.00
N MET A 109 -1.49 5.82 14.88
CA MET A 109 -0.74 5.27 16.01
C MET A 109 0.75 5.58 15.85
N THR A 110 1.39 6.13 16.89
CA THR A 110 2.84 6.30 16.91
C THR A 110 3.52 4.94 17.08
N LEU A 111 4.30 4.53 16.07
CA LEU A 111 5.10 3.31 16.13
C LEU A 111 6.37 3.49 16.96
N GLY A 112 6.96 4.68 16.91
CA GLY A 112 8.19 5.03 17.60
C GLY A 112 8.93 6.15 16.87
N ASN A 113 10.17 6.37 17.25
CA ASN A 113 11.05 7.33 16.58
C ASN A 113 12.51 6.89 16.60
N THR A 114 13.36 7.59 15.84
CA THR A 114 14.80 7.34 15.76
C THR A 114 15.63 8.25 16.68
N ALA A 115 14.99 8.99 17.59
CA ALA A 115 15.65 9.95 18.47
C ALA A 115 16.58 9.26 19.49
N ASN A 116 16.25 8.04 19.89
CA ASN A 116 17.05 7.24 20.82
C ASN A 116 16.87 5.74 20.59
N THR A 117 17.78 4.97 21.18
CA THR A 117 17.85 3.51 21.06
C THR A 117 16.54 2.82 21.47
N VAL A 118 15.91 3.24 22.57
CA VAL A 118 14.67 2.62 23.07
C VAL A 118 13.52 2.82 22.08
N GLN A 119 13.34 4.05 21.59
CA GLN A 119 12.32 4.35 20.59
C GLN A 119 12.60 3.67 19.25
N THR A 120 13.88 3.52 18.88
CA THR A 120 14.28 2.78 17.68
C THR A 120 13.89 1.31 17.80
N TYR A 121 14.13 0.67 18.95
CA TYR A 121 13.68 -0.71 19.19
C TYR A 121 12.16 -0.84 19.14
N ARG A 122 11.43 0.16 19.66
CA ARG A 122 9.96 0.20 19.57
C ARG A 122 9.50 0.25 18.10
N LEU A 123 10.10 1.13 17.30
CA LEU A 123 9.84 1.24 15.87
C LEU A 123 10.12 -0.08 15.15
N VAL A 124 11.31 -0.67 15.35
CA VAL A 124 11.68 -1.96 14.72
C VAL A 124 10.72 -3.07 15.13
N LYS A 125 10.31 -3.12 16.40
CA LYS A 125 9.32 -4.11 16.88
C LYS A 125 7.96 -3.91 16.20
N GLY A 126 7.51 -2.66 16.05
CA GLY A 126 6.29 -2.31 15.32
C GLY A 126 6.35 -2.74 13.85
N LEU A 127 7.44 -2.43 13.16
CA LEU A 127 7.63 -2.83 11.75
C LEU A 127 7.70 -4.36 11.58
N LYS A 128 8.29 -5.08 12.53
CA LYS A 128 8.28 -6.56 12.53
C LYS A 128 6.88 -7.12 12.73
N ALA A 129 6.09 -6.54 13.63
CA ALA A 129 4.69 -6.94 13.83
C ALA A 129 3.85 -6.67 12.58
N LEU A 130 4.05 -5.50 11.95
CA LEU A 130 3.41 -5.17 10.68
C LEU A 130 3.77 -6.18 9.58
N ARG A 131 5.06 -6.53 9.44
CA ARG A 131 5.51 -7.56 8.50
C ARG A 131 4.82 -8.91 8.74
N ALA A 132 4.78 -9.37 9.99
CA ALA A 132 4.12 -10.62 10.34
C ALA A 132 2.63 -10.60 9.98
N TRP A 133 1.95 -9.47 10.19
CA TRP A 133 0.56 -9.30 9.76
C TRP A 133 0.42 -9.30 8.23
N ILE A 134 1.34 -8.67 7.50
CA ILE A 134 1.32 -8.67 6.02
C ILE A 134 1.46 -10.08 5.48
N ASP A 135 2.45 -10.82 5.97
CA ASP A 135 2.79 -12.15 5.47
C ASP A 135 1.65 -13.16 5.68
N VAL A 136 0.76 -12.90 6.64
CA VAL A 136 -0.39 -13.79 6.96
C VAL A 136 -1.73 -13.15 6.57
N GLY A 137 -2.13 -12.09 7.27
CA GLY A 137 -3.47 -11.53 7.17
C GLY A 137 -3.72 -10.82 5.84
N PHE A 138 -2.80 -9.96 5.42
CA PHE A 138 -2.94 -9.25 4.14
C PHE A 138 -2.87 -10.21 2.95
N ARG A 139 -1.92 -11.16 2.95
CA ARG A 139 -1.82 -12.17 1.90
C ARG A 139 -3.06 -13.05 1.82
N MET A 140 -3.55 -13.58 2.94
CA MET A 140 -4.80 -14.34 2.97
C MET A 140 -5.99 -13.54 2.43
N CYS A 141 -6.08 -12.23 2.75
CA CYS A 141 -7.13 -11.38 2.19
C CYS A 141 -6.99 -11.20 0.68
N TRP A 142 -5.76 -11.05 0.20
CA TRP A 142 -5.47 -10.88 -1.23
C TRP A 142 -5.71 -12.16 -2.02
N ASP A 143 -5.35 -13.32 -1.48
CA ASP A 143 -5.57 -14.61 -2.14
C ASP A 143 -7.05 -14.85 -2.40
N LYS A 144 -7.94 -14.42 -1.48
CA LYS A 144 -9.39 -14.45 -1.71
C LYS A 144 -9.82 -13.58 -2.89
N VAL A 145 -9.22 -12.40 -3.05
CA VAL A 145 -9.49 -11.51 -4.19
C VAL A 145 -9.06 -12.17 -5.49
N LEU A 146 -7.89 -12.83 -5.51
CA LEU A 146 -7.38 -13.53 -6.69
C LEU A 146 -8.22 -14.75 -7.07
N ILE A 147 -8.66 -15.56 -6.10
CA ILE A 147 -9.52 -16.74 -6.36
C ILE A 147 -10.83 -16.29 -7.01
N ILE A 148 -11.49 -15.27 -6.45
CA ILE A 148 -12.77 -14.80 -6.97
C ILE A 148 -12.62 -14.19 -8.37
N ALA A 149 -11.51 -13.50 -8.64
CA ALA A 149 -11.24 -12.96 -9.98
C ALA A 149 -11.03 -14.07 -11.03
N GLY A 150 -10.44 -15.21 -10.65
CA GLY A 150 -10.20 -16.35 -11.55
C GLY A 150 -11.46 -17.14 -11.90
N ASP A 151 -12.42 -17.23 -10.98
CA ASP A 151 -13.70 -17.92 -11.21
C ASP A 151 -14.64 -17.16 -12.17
N GLY A 152 -14.34 -15.88 -12.46
CA GLY A 152 -15.08 -15.05 -13.42
C GLY A 152 -14.62 -15.16 -14.88
N GLU A 153 -13.54 -15.90 -15.16
CA GLU A 153 -12.93 -16.04 -16.50
C GLU A 153 -13.24 -17.39 -17.18
N SER A 154 -14.11 -18.24 -16.60
CA SER A 154 -14.39 -19.60 -17.08
C SER A 154 -15.77 -19.82 -17.71
N ASP A 155 -16.40 -18.79 -18.27
CA ASP A 155 -17.58 -18.91 -19.12
C ASP A 155 -17.39 -18.02 -20.37
N ASP A 156 -16.72 -18.55 -21.40
CA ASP A 156 -16.96 -18.30 -22.84
C ASP A 156 -16.09 -19.24 -23.71
#